data_AF-A0A420HWM0-F1
#
_entry.id   AF-A0A420HWM0-F1
#
_cell.length_a   1.000
_cell.length_b   1.000
_cell.length_c   1.000
_cell.angle_alpha   90.00
_cell.angle_beta   90.00
_cell.angle_gamma   90.00
#
_symmetry.space_group_name_H-M   'P 1'
#
loop_
_entity.id
_entity.type
_entity.pdbx_description
1 polymer ?
#
loop_
_entity_poly.entity_id
_entity_poly.type
_entity_poly.pdbx_seq_one_letter_code
_entity_poly.pdbx_strand_id
1 'polypeptide(L)'
;MTNFDSGRRRSLSESSLRQKSMKPPSENEPHRYEAIVVGAGPAGIVVVGNLIEQMKTPILWVDDEFQAGRLNKYYREVPSDSNTIVELFVAFADALSTFQDVIKESQRPNAYTLLQGLRQDATCHIAEAADLCLMLTK
;
A
#
# COMPACT_ATOMS: atom_id res chain seq x y z
N MET A 1 32.92 -54.58 1.91
CA MET A 1 31.56 -54.04 2.16
C MET A 1 31.63 -53.35 3.52
N THR A 2 31.49 -52.05 3.75
CA THR A 2 31.06 -50.86 2.99
C THR A 2 31.55 -49.63 3.78
N ASN A 3 31.89 -48.54 3.07
CA ASN A 3 32.26 -47.23 3.62
C ASN A 3 31.12 -46.59 4.44
N PHE A 4 31.44 -45.79 5.46
CA PHE A 4 30.60 -44.63 5.81
C PHE A 4 31.45 -43.47 6.33
N ASP A 5 31.27 -42.34 5.64
CA ASP A 5 32.10 -41.14 5.64
C ASP A 5 31.69 -40.14 6.74
N SER A 6 32.68 -39.39 7.21
CA SER A 6 32.61 -38.44 8.31
C SER A 6 31.83 -37.16 7.95
N GLY A 7 30.64 -37.00 8.53
CA GLY A 7 29.80 -35.81 8.38
C GLY A 7 30.36 -34.60 9.16
N ARG A 8 31.20 -33.80 8.51
CA ARG A 8 31.68 -32.48 8.95
C ARG A 8 30.51 -31.48 9.05
N ARG A 9 30.06 -31.14 10.27
CA ARG A 9 29.20 -29.96 10.55
C ARG A 9 29.91 -28.71 10.01
N ARG A 10 29.36 -28.08 8.97
CA ARG A 10 29.81 -26.75 8.52
C ARG A 10 28.99 -25.70 9.25
N SER A 11 29.60 -25.04 10.24
CA SER A 11 29.09 -23.75 10.74
C SER A 11 29.28 -22.72 9.63
N LEU A 12 28.19 -22.17 9.10
CA LEU A 12 28.26 -21.02 8.21
C LEU A 12 28.67 -19.81 9.05
N SER A 13 29.86 -19.27 8.81
CA SER A 13 30.37 -18.09 9.52
C SER A 13 29.62 -16.84 9.08
N GLU A 14 29.29 -15.97 10.04
CA GLU A 14 28.61 -14.68 9.85
C GLU A 14 29.27 -13.75 8.82
N SER A 15 30.54 -14.01 8.47
CA SER A 15 31.26 -13.35 7.39
C SER A 15 30.61 -13.52 6.01
N SER A 16 29.89 -14.62 5.76
CA SER A 16 29.19 -14.86 4.49
C SER A 16 27.96 -13.96 4.27
N LEU A 17 27.41 -13.37 5.34
CA LEU A 17 26.22 -12.51 5.26
C LEU A 17 26.56 -11.05 4.96
N ARG A 18 27.77 -10.61 5.31
CA ARG A 18 28.20 -9.20 5.15
C ARG A 18 28.84 -8.88 3.80
N GLN A 19 29.02 -9.88 2.94
CA GLN A 19 29.77 -9.74 1.68
C GLN A 19 28.91 -9.90 0.42
N LYS A 20 27.59 -9.67 0.49
CA LYS A 20 26.85 -9.23 -0.69
C LYS A 20 27.17 -7.76 -0.93
N SER A 21 28.36 -7.53 -1.49
CA SER A 21 28.67 -6.28 -2.19
C SER A 21 27.52 -6.01 -3.16
N MET A 22 26.80 -4.91 -2.94
CA MET A 22 25.81 -4.41 -3.90
C MET A 22 26.57 -3.96 -5.13
N LYS A 23 26.81 -4.91 -6.04
CA LYS A 23 27.25 -4.63 -7.40
C LYS A 23 26.16 -3.77 -8.03
N PRO A 24 26.48 -2.61 -8.63
CA PRO A 24 25.47 -1.83 -9.34
C PRO A 24 24.83 -2.74 -10.40
N PRO A 25 23.50 -2.68 -10.57
CA PRO A 25 22.83 -3.51 -11.57
C PRO A 25 23.47 -3.21 -12.93
N SER A 26 23.90 -4.24 -13.66
CA SER A 26 24.30 -4.04 -15.05
C SER A 26 23.09 -3.55 -15.84
N GLU A 27 23.29 -2.62 -16.78
CA GLU A 27 22.22 -2.00 -17.60
C GLU A 27 21.29 -3.00 -18.33
N ASN A 28 21.65 -4.29 -18.35
CA ASN A 28 20.89 -5.37 -19.00
C ASN A 28 20.30 -6.42 -18.04
N GLU A 29 20.35 -6.25 -16.70
CA GLU A 29 19.61 -7.16 -15.81
C GLU A 29 18.18 -6.67 -15.61
N PRO A 30 17.16 -7.55 -15.75
CA PRO A 30 15.78 -7.17 -15.53
C PRO A 30 15.61 -6.69 -14.09
N HIS A 31 15.10 -5.45 -13.94
CA HIS A 31 14.77 -4.90 -12.62
C HIS A 31 13.85 -5.86 -11.87
N ARG A 32 14.34 -6.41 -10.76
CA ARG A 32 13.56 -7.33 -9.93
C ARG A 32 12.81 -6.52 -8.88
N TYR A 33 11.49 -6.48 -9.03
CA TYR A 33 10.59 -5.95 -8.02
C TYR A 33 10.27 -7.01 -6.96
N GLU A 34 10.19 -6.59 -5.70
CA GLU A 34 9.74 -7.44 -4.57
C GLU A 34 8.23 -7.72 -4.73
N ALA A 35 7.49 -6.72 -5.25
CA ALA A 35 6.07 -6.83 -5.53
C ALA A 35 5.67 -5.98 -6.75
N ILE A 36 4.67 -6.45 -7.49
CA ILE A 36 3.99 -5.69 -8.53
C ILE A 36 2.52 -5.56 -8.12
N VAL A 37 2.02 -4.33 -8.08
CA VAL A 37 0.62 -4.03 -7.80
C VAL A 37 0.01 -3.46 -9.08
N VAL A 38 -1.06 -4.07 -9.57
CA VAL A 38 -1.80 -3.61 -10.74
C VAL A 38 -3.16 -3.11 -10.28
N GLY A 39 -3.41 -1.82 -10.47
CA GLY A 39 -4.59 -1.10 -10.02
C GLY A 39 -4.26 -0.12 -8.88
N ALA A 40 -4.75 1.11 -9.00
CA ALA A 40 -4.68 2.18 -8.01
C ALA A 40 -6.09 2.57 -7.52
N GLY A 41 -7.01 1.60 -7.49
CA GLY A 41 -8.25 1.69 -6.72
C GLY A 41 -8.01 1.46 -5.21
N PRO A 42 -9.05 1.51 -4.37
CA PRO A 42 -8.91 1.39 -2.91
C PRO A 42 -8.11 0.17 -2.45
N ALA A 43 -8.31 -0.98 -3.08
CA ALA A 43 -7.56 -2.20 -2.77
C ALA A 43 -6.06 -2.07 -3.11
N GLY A 44 -5.73 -1.52 -4.28
CA GLY A 44 -4.34 -1.33 -4.68
C GLY A 44 -3.60 -0.34 -3.78
N ILE A 45 -4.26 0.75 -3.40
CA ILE A 45 -3.75 1.75 -2.47
C ILE A 45 -3.40 1.10 -1.12
N VAL A 46 -4.29 0.27 -0.55
CA VAL A 46 -4.04 -0.46 0.70
C VAL A 46 -2.91 -1.47 0.57
N VAL A 47 -2.83 -2.20 -0.54
CA VAL A 47 -1.74 -3.15 -0.77
C VAL A 47 -0.39 -2.42 -0.80
N VAL A 48 -0.29 -1.29 -1.51
CA VAL A 48 0.94 -0.49 -1.56
C VAL A 48 1.29 0.06 -0.18
N GLY A 49 0.32 0.60 0.57
CA GLY A 49 0.54 1.05 1.94
C GLY A 49 1.10 -0.05 2.83
N ASN A 50 0.50 -1.25 2.81
CA ASN A 50 0.98 -2.40 3.59
C ASN A 50 2.40 -2.84 3.18
N LEU A 51 2.71 -2.86 1.89
CA LEU A 51 4.04 -3.22 1.40
C LEU A 51 5.10 -2.21 1.89
N ILE A 52 4.75 -0.91 1.92
CA ILE A 52 5.63 0.14 2.45
C ILE A 52 5.88 -0.05 3.95
N GLU A 53 4.85 -0.29 4.75
CA GLU A 53 5.00 -0.57 6.19
C GLU A 53 5.88 -1.77 6.49
N GLN A 54 5.78 -2.80 5.65
CA GLN A 54 6.61 -4.01 5.75
C GLN A 54 8.02 -3.84 5.14
N MET A 55 8.36 -2.62 4.70
CA MET A 55 9.62 -2.27 4.02
C MET A 55 9.91 -3.16 2.79
N LYS A 56 8.86 -3.61 2.09
CA LYS A 56 8.94 -4.43 0.89
C LYS A 56 9.19 -3.57 -0.33
N THR A 57 10.45 -3.38 -0.68
CA THR A 57 10.89 -2.54 -1.82
C THR A 57 11.92 -3.28 -2.70
N PRO A 58 12.00 -3.01 -4.01
CA PRO A 58 11.21 -2.03 -4.77
C PRO A 58 9.83 -2.56 -5.17
N ILE A 59 8.82 -1.67 -5.20
CA ILE A 59 7.43 -1.96 -5.62
C ILE A 59 7.21 -1.35 -7.01
N LEU A 60 6.69 -2.13 -7.94
CA LEU A 60 6.15 -1.59 -9.19
C LEU A 60 4.64 -1.44 -9.04
N TRP A 61 4.16 -0.20 -8.99
CA TRP A 61 2.73 0.09 -8.98
C TRP A 61 2.30 0.58 -10.36
N VAL A 62 1.31 -0.09 -10.95
CA VAL A 62 0.83 0.19 -12.31
C VAL A 62 -0.68 0.43 -12.26
N ASP A 63 -1.12 1.55 -12.80
CA ASP A 63 -2.52 1.85 -13.08
C ASP A 63 -2.57 2.72 -14.33
N ASP A 64 -3.67 2.67 -15.07
CA ASP A 64 -3.86 3.45 -16.29
C ASP A 64 -4.19 4.92 -15.99
N GLU A 65 -4.82 5.22 -14.85
CA GLU A 65 -5.31 6.56 -14.52
C GLU A 65 -4.71 7.12 -13.23
N PHE A 66 -4.37 6.28 -12.26
CA PHE A 66 -4.01 6.67 -10.89
C PHE A 66 -5.03 7.62 -10.26
N GLN A 67 -6.31 7.33 -10.47
CA GLN A 67 -7.44 8.16 -10.04
C GLN A 67 -8.39 7.41 -9.09
N ALA A 68 -7.88 6.67 -8.10
CA ALA A 68 -8.71 5.90 -7.14
C ALA A 68 -9.67 4.88 -7.77
N GLY A 69 -9.36 4.43 -9.00
CA GLY A 69 -10.10 3.39 -9.72
C GLY A 69 -11.58 3.69 -9.94
N ARG A 70 -12.40 2.62 -10.02
CA ARG A 70 -13.84 2.72 -10.32
C ARG A 70 -14.63 3.54 -9.30
N LEU A 71 -14.17 3.58 -8.04
CA LEU A 71 -14.81 4.33 -6.97
C LEU A 71 -14.96 5.81 -7.36
N ASN A 72 -13.88 6.40 -7.83
CA ASN A 72 -13.86 7.77 -8.32
C ASN A 72 -14.38 7.90 -9.76
N LYS A 73 -14.14 6.93 -10.63
CA LYS A 73 -14.51 7.04 -12.05
C LYS A 73 -16.01 6.92 -12.32
N TYR A 74 -16.71 6.04 -11.61
CA TYR A 74 -18.09 5.66 -11.98
C TYR A 74 -19.11 5.83 -10.86
N TYR A 75 -18.67 5.91 -9.59
CA TYR A 75 -19.57 5.77 -8.45
C TYR A 75 -19.76 7.03 -7.62
N ARG A 76 -19.24 8.19 -8.04
CA ARG A 76 -19.33 9.44 -7.25
C ARG A 76 -20.76 9.87 -6.93
N GLU A 77 -21.69 9.63 -7.86
CA GLU A 77 -23.11 9.99 -7.72
C GLU A 77 -23.92 8.98 -6.88
N VAL A 78 -23.29 7.89 -6.41
CA VAL A 78 -24.00 6.91 -5.58
C VAL A 78 -24.38 7.58 -4.25
N PRO A 79 -25.68 7.60 -3.92
CA PRO A 79 -26.19 8.31 -2.77
C PRO A 79 -25.79 7.64 -1.46
N SER A 80 -25.96 8.39 -0.38
CA SER A 80 -25.67 7.95 0.97
C SER A 80 -26.50 6.73 1.39
N ASP A 81 -27.62 6.39 0.77
CA ASP A 81 -28.42 5.20 1.18
C ASP A 81 -27.76 3.84 0.82
N SER A 82 -26.49 3.83 0.44
CA SER A 82 -25.67 2.65 0.14
C SER A 82 -24.84 2.20 1.37
N ASN A 83 -24.10 1.08 1.26
CA ASN A 83 -23.24 0.53 2.34
C ASN A 83 -21.98 1.38 2.62
N THR A 84 -22.12 2.70 2.67
CA THR A 84 -21.06 3.70 2.78
C THR A 84 -20.96 4.28 4.18
N ILE A 85 -20.92 3.42 5.20
CA ILE A 85 -20.84 3.86 6.60
C ILE A 85 -19.54 4.64 6.81
N VAL A 86 -19.65 5.88 7.30
CA VAL A 86 -18.53 6.83 7.44
C VAL A 86 -17.38 6.21 8.23
N GLU A 87 -17.68 5.54 9.35
CA GLU A 87 -16.67 4.95 10.22
C GLU A 87 -15.75 3.97 9.48
N LEU A 88 -16.23 3.28 8.43
CA LEU A 88 -15.44 2.33 7.66
C LEU A 88 -14.37 3.05 6.82
N PHE A 89 -14.68 4.23 6.28
CA PHE A 89 -13.73 5.02 5.52
C PHE A 89 -12.72 5.75 6.42
N VAL A 90 -13.15 6.20 7.59
CA VAL A 90 -12.24 6.74 8.60
C VAL A 90 -11.29 5.64 9.08
N ALA A 91 -11.82 4.45 9.41
CA ALA A 91 -11.00 3.30 9.80
C ALA A 91 -10.04 2.86 8.69
N PHE A 92 -10.46 2.93 7.42
CA PHE A 92 -9.59 2.67 6.27
C PHE A 92 -8.38 3.60 6.24
N ALA A 93 -8.58 4.91 6.45
CA ALA A 93 -7.51 5.90 6.50
C ALA A 93 -6.60 5.75 7.72
N ASP A 94 -7.17 5.33 8.85
CA ASP A 94 -6.43 5.15 10.10
C ASP A 94 -5.66 3.83 10.16
N ALA A 95 -5.98 2.86 9.30
CA ALA A 95 -5.47 1.50 9.37
C ALA A 95 -3.95 1.38 9.19
N LEU A 96 -3.32 2.30 8.45
CA LEU A 96 -1.90 2.24 8.11
C LEU A 96 -1.17 3.52 8.53
N SER A 97 0.01 3.40 9.14
CA SER A 97 0.90 4.52 9.47
C SER A 97 1.29 5.29 8.21
N THR A 98 1.49 4.63 7.07
CA THR A 98 1.77 5.30 5.79
C THR A 98 0.64 6.25 5.39
N PHE A 99 -0.61 5.87 5.60
CA PHE A 99 -1.76 6.75 5.32
C PHE A 99 -1.82 7.91 6.33
N GLN A 100 -1.58 7.63 7.61
CA GLN A 100 -1.53 8.65 8.64
C GLN A 100 -0.44 9.69 8.37
N ASP A 101 0.70 9.30 7.81
CA ASP A 101 1.77 10.22 7.45
C ASP A 101 1.36 11.13 6.29
N VAL A 102 0.74 10.59 5.23
CA VAL A 102 0.14 11.40 4.14
C VAL A 102 -0.93 12.37 4.68
N ILE A 103 -1.78 11.92 5.61
CA ILE A 103 -2.81 12.76 6.25
C ILE A 103 -2.20 13.90 7.08
N LYS A 104 -1.09 13.64 7.80
CA LYS A 104 -0.39 14.66 8.60
C LYS A 104 0.25 15.73 7.71
N GLU A 105 0.79 15.33 6.57
CA GLU A 105 1.45 16.22 5.61
C GLU A 105 0.45 16.99 4.73
N SER A 106 -0.77 16.47 4.58
CA SER A 106 -1.84 17.10 3.81
C SER A 106 -2.38 18.37 4.47
N GLN A 107 -2.53 19.45 3.68
CA GLN A 107 -3.14 20.70 4.13
C GLN A 107 -4.58 20.46 4.60
N ARG A 108 -4.98 21.11 5.71
CA ARG A 108 -6.34 21.05 6.25
C ARG A 108 -7.16 22.29 5.84
N PRO A 109 -8.49 22.18 5.61
CA PRO A 109 -9.27 20.95 5.62
C PRO A 109 -8.98 20.06 4.41
N ASN A 110 -9.02 18.74 4.62
CA ASN A 110 -8.84 17.70 3.60
C ASN A 110 -9.95 16.64 3.66
N ALA A 111 -9.95 15.71 2.71
CA ALA A 111 -10.97 14.67 2.58
C ALA A 111 -11.12 13.81 3.85
N TYR A 112 -10.02 13.52 4.56
CA TYR A 112 -10.08 12.81 5.84
C TYR A 112 -10.76 13.64 6.93
N THR A 113 -10.38 14.91 7.10
CA THR A 113 -11.03 15.78 8.11
C THR A 113 -12.50 16.05 7.79
N LEU A 114 -12.91 16.02 6.52
CA LEU A 114 -14.32 16.08 6.12
C LEU A 114 -15.07 14.86 6.67
N LEU A 115 -14.59 13.64 6.38
CA LEU A 115 -15.20 12.40 6.86
C LEU A 115 -15.23 12.31 8.39
N GLN A 116 -14.20 12.80 9.10
CA GLN A 116 -14.21 12.88 10.56
C GLN A 116 -15.30 13.82 11.10
N GLY A 117 -15.65 14.87 10.35
CA GLY A 117 -16.71 15.82 10.72
C GLY A 117 -18.13 15.29 10.49
N LEU A 118 -18.29 14.22 9.72
CA LEU A 118 -19.58 13.57 9.47
C LEU A 118 -20.00 12.69 10.66
N ARG A 119 -21.29 12.32 10.69
CA ARG A 119 -21.82 11.34 11.64
C ARG A 119 -21.25 9.95 11.33
N GLN A 120 -20.49 9.39 12.27
CA GLN A 120 -19.74 8.14 12.07
C GLN A 120 -20.66 6.91 11.90
N ASP A 121 -21.84 6.92 12.54
CA ASP A 121 -22.86 5.87 12.46
C ASP A 121 -23.78 6.00 11.24
N ALA A 122 -23.58 7.05 10.44
CA ALA A 122 -24.37 7.32 9.25
C ALA A 122 -23.58 6.93 7.99
N THR A 123 -24.30 6.92 6.88
CA THR A 123 -23.72 6.72 5.57
C THR A 123 -23.30 8.05 4.93
N CYS A 124 -22.43 7.97 3.93
CA CYS A 124 -21.84 9.12 3.25
C CYS A 124 -21.99 9.02 1.73
N HIS A 125 -21.80 10.12 1.01
CA HIS A 125 -21.74 10.06 -0.45
C HIS A 125 -20.46 9.36 -0.88
N ILE A 126 -20.53 8.48 -1.89
CA ILE A 126 -19.33 7.77 -2.37
C ILE A 126 -18.25 8.74 -2.87
N ALA A 127 -18.63 9.92 -3.36
CA ALA A 127 -17.69 10.98 -3.70
C ALA A 127 -16.71 11.31 -2.56
N GLU A 128 -17.17 11.33 -1.31
CA GLU A 128 -16.35 11.65 -0.13
C GLU A 128 -15.29 10.56 0.13
N ALA A 129 -15.67 9.28 -0.05
CA ALA A 129 -14.75 8.16 0.03
C ALA A 129 -13.76 8.12 -1.15
N ALA A 130 -14.20 8.50 -2.35
CA ALA A 130 -13.33 8.63 -3.52
C ALA A 130 -12.28 9.73 -3.31
N ASP A 131 -12.68 10.87 -2.73
CA ASP A 131 -11.78 11.98 -2.44
C ASP A 131 -10.74 11.60 -1.37
N LEU A 132 -11.12 10.80 -0.38
CA LEU A 132 -10.17 10.21 0.57
C LEU A 132 -9.12 9.36 -0.14
N CYS A 133 -9.54 8.45 -1.03
CA CYS A 133 -8.62 7.60 -1.77
C CYS A 133 -7.67 8.43 -2.66
N LEU A 134 -8.16 9.46 -3.34
CA LEU A 134 -7.33 10.36 -4.16
C LEU A 134 -6.33 11.15 -3.32
N MET A 135 -6.71 11.55 -2.10
CA MET A 135 -5.83 12.27 -1.19
C MET A 135 -4.70 11.36 -0.69
N LEU A 136 -4.98 10.09 -0.38
CA LEU A 136 -3.99 9.13 0.13
C LEU A 136 -2.90 8.73 -0.87
N THR A 137 -3.01 9.17 -2.12
CA THR A 137 -2.04 8.89 -3.20
C THR A 137 -1.28 10.13 -3.68
N LYS A 138 -1.33 11.25 -2.95
CA LYS A 138 -0.62 12.50 -3.25
C LYS A 138 0.50 12.74 -2.25
#